data_AF-A0A858RLQ8-F1
#
_entry.id   AF-A0A858RLQ8-F1
#
_cell.length_a   1.000
_cell.length_b   1.000
_cell.length_c   1.000
_cell.angle_alpha   90.00
_cell.angle_beta   90.00
_cell.angle_gamma   90.00
#
_symmetry.space_group_name_H-M   'P 1'
#
loop_
_entity.id
_entity.type
_entity.pdbx_description
1 polymer ?
#
loop_
_entity_poly.entity_id
_entity_poly.type
_entity_poly.pdbx_seq_one_letter_code
_entity_poly.pdbx_strand_id
1 'polypeptide(L)'
;MKIKETIYTTLNARDRVAATVSALARKDTEEVLRLKKSCPKKRYVANEDAYVGTMQALEKIGSFVEVDLRGLAIDYLGYSSPGTKWETDAHKTLVRSFASIREAWRRLAGELGIDFDDLQAIRGPRHDFVEQLAQSAEGRHDESQVQEYLTAMQARFA
;
A
#
# COMPACT_ATOMS: atom_id res chain seq x y z
N MET A 1 17.45 -29.04 -24.99
CA MET A 1 18.65 -28.42 -25.61
C MET A 1 19.63 -28.07 -24.50
N LYS A 2 20.82 -28.71 -24.43
CA LYS A 2 21.86 -28.34 -23.45
C LYS A 2 22.68 -27.20 -24.03
N ILE A 3 22.69 -26.04 -23.37
CA ILE A 3 23.42 -24.86 -23.82
C ILE A 3 24.92 -25.08 -23.52
N LYS A 4 25.79 -24.80 -24.52
CA LYS A 4 27.26 -24.89 -24.37
C LYS A 4 27.76 -23.82 -23.38
N GLU A 5 28.79 -24.12 -22.58
CA GLU A 5 29.27 -23.25 -21.50
C GLU A 5 29.59 -21.81 -21.91
N THR A 6 30.16 -21.62 -23.11
CA THR A 6 30.52 -20.31 -23.67
C THR A 6 29.33 -19.42 -24.01
N ILE A 7 28.12 -19.97 -24.11
CA ILE A 7 26.91 -19.20 -24.43
C ILE A 7 26.38 -18.51 -23.17
N TYR A 8 26.52 -19.12 -21.99
CA TYR A 8 25.92 -18.55 -20.77
C TYR A 8 26.49 -17.19 -20.36
N THR A 9 27.71 -16.84 -20.76
CA THR A 9 28.30 -15.53 -20.48
C THR A 9 27.82 -14.43 -21.43
N THR A 10 27.25 -14.80 -22.58
CA THR A 10 26.74 -13.87 -23.61
C THR A 10 25.22 -13.69 -23.56
N LEU A 11 24.51 -14.50 -22.77
CA LEU A 11 23.07 -14.35 -22.57
C LEU A 11 22.74 -13.00 -21.90
N ASN A 12 21.87 -12.24 -22.56
CA ASN A 12 21.22 -11.08 -21.96
C ASN A 12 20.22 -11.52 -20.85
N ALA A 13 19.69 -10.55 -20.11
CA ALA A 13 18.80 -10.83 -18.97
C ALA A 13 17.54 -11.62 -19.37
N ARG A 14 16.90 -11.26 -20.49
CA ARG A 14 15.68 -11.90 -20.98
C ARG A 14 15.92 -13.38 -21.34
N ASP A 15 16.98 -13.64 -22.09
CA ASP A 15 17.31 -15.01 -22.53
C ASP A 15 17.73 -15.89 -21.34
N ARG A 16 18.40 -15.30 -20.35
CA ARG A 16 18.75 -15.99 -19.11
C ARG A 16 17.52 -16.37 -18.29
N VAL A 17 16.51 -15.50 -18.21
CA VAL A 17 15.22 -15.83 -17.55
C VAL A 17 14.54 -16.98 -18.27
N ALA A 18 14.43 -16.92 -19.60
CA ALA A 18 13.82 -17.99 -20.40
C ALA A 18 14.56 -19.34 -20.24
N ALA A 19 15.90 -19.31 -20.27
CA ALA A 19 16.73 -20.49 -20.03
C ALA A 19 16.56 -21.05 -18.61
N THR A 20 16.44 -20.17 -17.60
CA THR A 20 16.22 -20.56 -16.20
C THR A 20 14.88 -21.27 -16.03
N VAL A 21 13.80 -20.74 -16.61
CA VAL A 21 12.46 -21.39 -16.58
C VAL A 21 12.51 -22.76 -17.26
N SER A 22 13.19 -22.86 -18.39
CA SER A 22 13.37 -24.14 -19.12
C SER A 22 14.24 -25.15 -18.37
N ALA A 23 15.23 -24.71 -17.58
CA ALA A 23 16.03 -25.57 -16.71
C ALA A 23 15.22 -26.06 -15.50
N LEU A 24 14.43 -25.18 -14.88
CA LEU A 24 13.51 -25.53 -13.78
C LEU A 24 12.46 -26.56 -14.21
N ALA A 25 11.85 -26.40 -15.40
CA ALA A 25 10.91 -27.36 -15.95
C ALA A 25 11.52 -28.77 -16.15
N ARG A 26 12.83 -28.84 -16.42
CA ARG A 26 13.61 -30.09 -16.52
C ARG A 26 14.16 -30.59 -15.19
N LYS A 27 13.91 -29.89 -14.07
CA LYS A 27 14.52 -30.12 -12.75
C LYS A 27 16.07 -30.11 -12.78
N ASP A 28 16.65 -29.36 -13.71
CA ASP A 28 18.11 -29.24 -13.88
C ASP A 28 18.65 -28.11 -12.99
N THR A 29 18.87 -28.45 -11.71
CA THR A 29 19.35 -27.49 -10.70
C THR A 29 20.77 -27.00 -10.97
N GLU A 30 21.62 -27.81 -11.61
CA GLU A 30 22.97 -27.42 -12.00
C GLU A 30 22.97 -26.34 -13.06
N GLU A 31 22.10 -26.45 -14.07
CA GLU A 31 21.96 -25.43 -15.11
C GLU A 31 21.44 -24.11 -14.52
N VAL A 32 20.50 -24.16 -13.57
CA VAL A 32 20.06 -22.97 -12.83
C VAL A 32 21.23 -22.31 -12.08
N LEU A 33 22.08 -23.09 -11.40
CA LEU A 33 23.26 -22.56 -10.71
C LEU A 33 24.28 -21.96 -11.68
N ARG A 34 24.54 -22.60 -12.83
CA ARG A 34 25.41 -22.03 -13.88
C ARG A 34 24.87 -20.72 -14.44
N LEU A 35 23.56 -20.64 -14.70
CA LEU A 35 22.88 -19.42 -15.15
C LEU A 35 22.99 -18.30 -14.13
N LYS A 36 22.87 -18.59 -12.82
CA LYS A 36 23.09 -17.60 -11.75
C LYS A 36 24.55 -17.15 -11.68
N LYS A 37 25.50 -18.10 -11.67
CA LYS A 37 26.93 -17.83 -11.50
C LYS A 37 27.54 -17.06 -12.67
N SER A 38 27.08 -17.32 -13.89
CA SER A 38 27.55 -16.65 -15.11
C SER A 38 26.84 -15.32 -15.41
N CYS A 39 25.89 -14.90 -14.56
CA CYS A 39 25.21 -13.63 -14.74
C CYS A 39 26.22 -12.47 -14.56
N PRO A 40 26.36 -11.56 -15.53
CA PRO A 40 27.26 -10.43 -15.42
C PRO A 40 26.92 -9.58 -14.19
N LYS A 41 27.85 -9.49 -13.24
CA LYS A 41 27.71 -8.61 -12.07
C LYS A 41 27.92 -7.18 -12.52
N LYS A 42 26.88 -6.35 -12.40
CA LYS A 42 26.99 -4.90 -12.59
C LYS A 42 27.08 -4.25 -11.22
N ARG A 43 27.94 -3.24 -11.09
CA ARG A 43 27.88 -2.30 -9.96
C ARG A 43 26.84 -1.25 -10.33
N TYR A 44 25.87 -1.04 -9.45
CA TYR A 44 24.90 0.03 -9.58
C TYR A 44 24.95 0.87 -8.31
N VAL A 45 24.68 2.16 -8.48
CA VAL A 45 24.32 3.03 -7.37
C VAL A 45 22.81 2.90 -7.24
N ALA A 46 22.34 2.51 -6.06
CA ALA A 46 20.92 2.51 -5.74
C ALA A 46 20.64 3.58 -4.70
N ASN A 47 19.41 4.09 -4.74
CA ASN A 47 18.86 4.84 -3.62
C ASN A 47 18.79 3.93 -2.39
N GLU A 48 18.82 4.53 -1.21
CA GLU A 48 18.68 3.80 0.03
C GLU A 48 17.35 3.04 0.06
N ASP A 49 17.43 1.72 0.22
CA ASP A 49 16.27 0.82 0.13
C ASP A 49 15.22 1.13 1.20
N ALA A 50 15.66 1.49 2.41
CA ALA A 50 14.79 1.92 3.50
C ALA A 50 13.96 3.16 3.09
N TYR A 51 14.61 4.18 2.51
CA TYR A 51 13.91 5.38 2.05
C TYR A 51 12.90 5.05 0.94
N VAL A 52 13.33 4.32 -0.10
CA VAL A 52 12.46 4.01 -1.24
C VAL A 52 11.29 3.12 -0.81
N GLY A 53 11.56 2.10 0.01
CA GLY A 53 10.55 1.19 0.55
C GLY A 53 9.53 1.93 1.41
N THR A 54 9.98 2.80 2.32
CA THR A 54 9.09 3.62 3.15
C THR A 54 8.22 4.54 2.30
N MET A 55 8.78 5.22 1.29
CA MET A 55 8.01 6.10 0.41
C MET A 55 6.95 5.33 -0.40
N GLN A 56 7.29 4.15 -0.94
CA GLN A 56 6.34 3.30 -1.66
C GLN A 56 5.23 2.77 -0.75
N ALA A 57 5.57 2.39 0.49
CA ALA A 57 4.59 1.98 1.49
C ALA A 57 3.65 3.13 1.86
N LEU A 58 4.18 4.34 2.07
CA LEU A 58 3.41 5.54 2.38
C LEU A 58 2.42 5.89 1.27
N GLU A 59 2.85 5.88 0.01
CA GLU A 59 1.99 6.09 -1.17
C GLU A 59 0.85 5.07 -1.22
N LYS A 60 1.17 3.79 -1.02
CA LYS A 60 0.20 2.70 -1.08
C LYS A 60 -0.83 2.79 0.06
N ILE A 61 -0.39 3.08 1.29
CA ILE A 61 -1.29 3.21 2.43
C ILE A 61 -2.17 4.44 2.27
N GLY A 62 -1.60 5.59 1.86
CA GLY A 62 -2.38 6.79 1.58
C GLY A 62 -3.47 6.53 0.54
N SER A 63 -3.16 5.77 -0.52
CA SER A 63 -4.15 5.37 -1.52
C SER A 63 -5.27 4.50 -0.95
N PHE A 64 -4.96 3.54 -0.07
CA PHE A 64 -5.98 2.72 0.59
C PHE A 64 -6.85 3.52 1.56
N VAL A 65 -6.24 4.40 2.36
CA VAL A 65 -6.98 5.31 3.24
C VAL A 65 -7.99 6.13 2.44
N GLU A 66 -7.57 6.73 1.32
CA GLU A 66 -8.49 7.51 0.49
C GLU A 66 -9.63 6.66 -0.10
N VAL A 67 -9.36 5.43 -0.51
CA VAL A 67 -10.39 4.50 -1.00
C VAL A 67 -11.40 4.18 0.09
N ASP A 68 -10.95 3.85 1.29
CA ASP A 68 -11.82 3.50 2.42
C ASP A 68 -12.67 4.69 2.86
N LEU A 69 -12.07 5.89 2.97
CA LEU A 69 -12.79 7.12 3.32
C LEU A 69 -13.85 7.47 2.27
N ARG A 70 -13.55 7.28 0.97
CA ARG A 70 -14.53 7.49 -0.10
C ARG A 70 -15.68 6.49 -0.04
N GLY A 71 -15.39 5.22 0.22
CA GLY A 71 -16.41 4.18 0.41
C GLY A 71 -17.37 4.54 1.54
N LEU A 72 -16.83 4.89 2.70
CA LEU A 72 -17.61 5.30 3.87
C LEU A 72 -18.44 6.57 3.59
N ALA A 73 -17.90 7.53 2.84
CA ALA A 73 -18.65 8.73 2.45
C ALA A 73 -19.82 8.41 1.50
N ILE A 74 -19.64 7.48 0.56
CA ILE A 74 -20.71 7.04 -0.33
C ILE A 74 -21.81 6.32 0.46
N ASP A 75 -21.44 5.42 1.37
CA ASP A 75 -22.39 4.71 2.23
C ASP A 75 -23.17 5.69 3.11
N TYR A 76 -22.47 6.67 3.69
CA TYR A 76 -23.06 7.73 4.49
C TYR A 76 -24.13 8.51 3.71
N LEU A 77 -23.90 8.82 2.42
CA LEU A 77 -24.89 9.47 1.57
C LEU A 77 -26.10 8.58 1.30
N GLY A 78 -25.88 7.28 1.09
CA GLY A 78 -26.97 6.31 0.94
C GLY A 78 -27.92 6.30 2.14
N TYR A 79 -27.39 6.45 3.35
CA TYR A 79 -28.16 6.56 4.59
C TYR A 79 -28.68 7.97 4.90
N SER A 80 -28.32 8.98 4.11
CA SER A 80 -28.77 10.38 4.26
C SER A 80 -29.94 10.73 3.33
N SER A 81 -30.54 9.73 2.65
CA SER A 81 -31.64 9.93 1.71
C SER A 81 -32.96 10.31 2.41
N PRO A 82 -33.78 11.22 1.85
CA PRO A 82 -35.04 11.64 2.45
C PRO A 82 -35.95 10.44 2.80
N GLY A 83 -36.27 10.27 4.07
CA GLY A 83 -37.11 9.18 4.59
C GLY A 83 -36.36 8.15 5.46
N THR A 84 -35.03 8.20 5.50
CA THR A 84 -34.24 7.45 6.48
C THR A 84 -34.09 8.25 7.78
N LYS A 85 -34.20 7.58 8.94
CA LYS A 85 -33.94 8.23 10.23
C LYS A 85 -32.44 8.55 10.29
N TRP A 86 -32.11 9.82 10.44
CA TRP A 86 -30.76 10.40 10.41
C TRP A 86 -29.78 9.89 11.48
N GLU A 87 -30.20 8.98 12.36
CA GLU A 87 -29.37 8.42 13.42
C GLU A 87 -29.63 6.93 13.62
N THR A 88 -29.41 6.14 12.57
CA THR A 88 -29.31 4.69 12.76
C THR A 88 -27.97 4.33 13.40
N ASP A 89 -27.90 3.18 14.06
CA ASP A 89 -26.63 2.64 14.57
C ASP A 89 -25.62 2.39 13.44
N ALA A 90 -26.12 2.11 12.22
CA ALA A 90 -25.29 2.01 11.02
C ALA A 90 -24.61 3.36 10.71
N HIS A 91 -25.37 4.46 10.71
CA HIS A 91 -24.86 5.81 10.48
C HIS A 91 -23.78 6.19 11.50
N LYS A 92 -24.04 5.94 12.78
CA LYS A 92 -23.06 6.19 13.87
C LYS A 92 -21.81 5.33 13.71
N THR A 93 -21.95 4.10 13.23
CA THR A 93 -20.83 3.21 12.98
C THR A 93 -19.97 3.70 11.81
N LEU A 94 -20.57 4.12 10.70
CA LEU A 94 -19.84 4.70 9.57
C LEU A 94 -19.03 5.94 9.96
N VAL A 95 -19.65 6.87 10.70
CA VAL A 95 -18.98 8.08 11.19
C VAL A 95 -17.81 7.73 12.11
N ARG A 96 -18.00 6.77 13.02
CA ARG A 96 -16.93 6.30 13.91
C ARG A 96 -15.78 5.67 13.13
N SER A 97 -16.07 4.76 12.19
CA SER A 97 -15.04 4.11 11.38
C SER A 97 -14.28 5.12 10.52
N PHE A 98 -14.96 6.11 9.94
CA PHE A 98 -14.31 7.20 9.20
C PHE A 98 -13.35 7.99 10.09
N ALA A 99 -13.79 8.36 11.29
CA ALA A 99 -12.96 9.05 12.27
C ALA A 99 -11.76 8.18 12.71
N SER A 100 -11.98 6.90 12.97
CA SER A 100 -10.94 5.96 13.40
C SER A 100 -9.87 5.73 12.34
N ILE A 101 -10.23 5.60 11.06
CA ILE A 101 -9.26 5.48 9.96
C ILE A 101 -8.40 6.74 9.86
N ARG A 102 -9.02 7.94 9.93
CA ARG A 102 -8.28 9.20 9.87
C ARG A 102 -7.32 9.37 11.04
N GLU A 103 -7.78 9.00 12.23
CA GLU A 103 -6.97 9.07 13.44
C GLU A 103 -5.81 8.07 13.39
N ALA A 104 -6.03 6.84 12.92
CA ALA A 104 -4.97 5.87 12.70
C ALA A 104 -3.93 6.37 11.68
N TRP A 105 -4.38 6.99 10.59
CA TRP A 105 -3.50 7.59 9.58
C TRP A 105 -2.66 8.74 10.16
N ARG A 106 -3.26 9.58 11.01
CA ARG A 106 -2.57 10.65 11.74
C ARG A 106 -1.51 10.12 12.70
N ARG A 107 -1.83 9.06 13.46
CA ARG A 107 -0.89 8.42 14.39
C ARG A 107 0.29 7.79 13.63
N LEU A 108 0.01 7.07 12.54
CA LEU A 108 1.06 6.50 11.71
C LEU A 108 2.00 7.58 11.16
N ALA A 109 1.46 8.71 10.68
CA ALA A 109 2.28 9.84 10.24
C ALA A 109 3.21 10.33 11.37
N GLY A 110 2.66 10.49 12.58
CA GLY A 110 3.44 10.86 13.77
C GLY A 110 4.52 9.84 14.15
N GLU A 111 4.25 8.55 14.06
CA GLU A 111 5.24 7.48 14.31
C GLU A 111 6.40 7.51 13.30
N LEU A 112 6.13 7.94 12.06
CA LEU A 112 7.13 8.12 11.01
C LEU A 112 7.85 9.47 11.10
N GLY A 113 7.49 10.33 12.07
CA GLY A 113 8.03 11.68 12.20
C GLY A 113 7.57 12.64 11.10
N ILE A 114 6.43 12.35 10.46
CA ILE A 114 5.84 13.16 9.39
C ILE A 114 4.79 14.09 9.99
N ASP A 115 4.87 15.37 9.66
CA ASP A 115 3.79 16.31 9.96
C ASP A 115 2.54 15.93 9.17
N PHE A 116 1.42 15.76 9.86
CA PHE A 116 0.20 15.34 9.22
C PHE A 116 -0.33 16.38 8.23
N ASP A 117 -0.11 17.67 8.48
CA ASP A 117 -0.54 18.74 7.58
C ASP A 117 0.26 18.71 6.27
N ASP A 118 1.56 18.39 6.33
CA ASP A 118 2.39 18.17 5.12
C ASP A 118 1.85 16.98 4.31
N LEU A 119 1.48 15.89 4.99
CA LEU A 119 0.89 14.71 4.36
C LEU A 119 -0.48 15.03 3.73
N GLN A 120 -1.27 15.91 4.34
CA GLN A 120 -2.52 16.39 3.77
C GLN A 120 -2.28 17.35 2.59
N ALA A 121 -1.21 18.14 2.60
CA ALA A 121 -0.90 19.10 1.55
C ALA A 121 -0.53 18.43 0.22
N ILE A 122 0.09 17.25 0.27
CA ILE A 122 0.48 16.48 -0.93
C ILE A 122 -0.63 15.56 -1.44
N ARG A 123 -1.75 15.44 -0.73
CA ARG A 123 -2.89 14.61 -1.15
C ARG A 123 -3.56 15.22 -2.38
N GLY A 124 -4.12 14.37 -3.25
CA GLY A 124 -4.97 14.84 -4.34
C GLY A 124 -6.28 15.48 -3.84
N PRO A 125 -6.98 16.28 -4.65
CA PRO A 125 -8.24 16.90 -4.24
C PRO A 125 -9.26 15.85 -3.79
N ARG A 126 -9.89 16.08 -2.64
CA ARG A 126 -10.99 15.25 -2.13
C ARG A 126 -12.32 15.78 -2.62
N HIS A 127 -13.28 14.86 -2.79
CA HIS A 127 -14.65 15.21 -3.12
C HIS A 127 -15.34 15.84 -1.90
N ASP A 128 -16.20 16.84 -2.11
CA ASP A 128 -16.87 17.61 -1.04
C ASP A 128 -17.59 16.73 -0.01
N PHE A 129 -18.23 15.65 -0.44
CA PHE A 129 -18.87 14.69 0.48
C PHE A 129 -17.91 14.04 1.48
N VAL A 130 -16.67 13.75 1.07
CA VAL A 130 -15.66 13.22 1.99
C VAL A 130 -15.28 14.30 3.00
N GLU A 131 -15.19 15.55 2.57
CA GLU A 131 -14.91 16.70 3.45
C GLU A 131 -16.06 16.99 4.42
N GLN A 132 -17.31 16.88 3.98
CA GLN A 132 -18.48 17.02 4.84
C GLN A 132 -18.52 15.93 5.91
N LEU A 133 -18.30 14.67 5.52
CA LEU A 133 -18.22 13.57 6.49
C LEU A 133 -17.04 13.80 7.44
N ALA A 134 -15.90 14.25 6.93
CA ALA A 134 -14.72 14.58 7.71
C ALA A 134 -14.97 15.62 8.81
N GLN A 135 -15.76 16.65 8.53
CA GLN A 135 -16.17 17.65 9.53
C GLN A 135 -17.12 17.02 10.55
N SER A 136 -18.10 16.23 10.10
CA SER A 136 -19.09 15.61 10.98
C SER A 136 -18.53 14.51 11.89
N ALA A 137 -17.40 13.92 11.50
CA ALA A 137 -16.76 12.80 12.18
C ALA A 137 -15.69 13.23 13.21
N GLU A 138 -15.42 14.53 13.33
CA GLU A 138 -14.37 15.04 14.21
C GLU A 138 -14.58 14.61 15.68
N GLY A 139 -13.53 14.07 16.29
CA GLY A 139 -13.55 13.58 17.67
C GLY A 139 -14.41 12.34 17.93
N ARG A 140 -14.99 11.72 16.89
CA ARG A 140 -15.89 10.56 17.03
C ARG A 140 -15.20 9.22 16.78
N HIS A 141 -13.89 9.14 16.92
CA HIS A 141 -13.18 7.87 16.73
C HIS A 141 -13.45 6.91 17.89
N ASP A 142 -13.33 5.62 17.59
CA ASP A 142 -13.26 4.55 18.55
C ASP A 142 -11.80 4.05 18.64
N GLU A 143 -11.22 4.07 19.84
CA GLU A 143 -9.81 3.72 20.07
C GLU A 143 -9.46 2.28 19.69
N SER A 144 -10.40 1.33 19.89
CA SER A 144 -10.18 -0.06 19.49
C SER A 144 -10.06 -0.17 17.98
N GLN A 145 -10.93 0.51 17.23
CA GLN A 145 -10.84 0.56 15.78
C GLN A 145 -9.59 1.31 15.31
N VAL A 146 -9.21 2.42 15.97
CA VAL A 146 -7.97 3.14 15.65
C VAL A 146 -6.77 2.19 15.73
N GLN A 147 -6.68 1.42 16.82
CA GLN A 147 -5.57 0.49 17.01
C GLN A 147 -5.56 -0.65 15.97
N GLU A 148 -6.75 -1.15 15.59
CA GLU A 148 -6.88 -2.16 14.53
C GLU A 148 -6.37 -1.62 13.18
N TYR A 149 -6.83 -0.43 12.77
CA TYR A 149 -6.38 0.20 11.53
C TYR A 149 -4.89 0.53 11.56
N LEU A 150 -4.38 1.07 12.66
CA LEU A 150 -2.97 1.39 12.81
C LEU A 150 -2.10 0.13 12.67
N THR A 151 -2.47 -0.96 13.36
CA THR A 151 -1.77 -2.25 13.25
C THR A 151 -1.79 -2.77 11.81
N ALA A 152 -2.92 -2.68 11.13
CA ALA A 152 -3.04 -3.10 9.73
C ALA A 152 -2.20 -2.23 8.78
N MET A 153 -2.06 -0.93 9.04
CA MET A 153 -1.20 -0.04 8.26
C MET A 153 0.28 -0.33 8.52
N GLN A 154 0.69 -0.51 9.77
CA GLN A 154 2.06 -0.86 10.17
C GLN A 154 2.52 -2.18 9.53
N ALA A 155 1.64 -3.19 9.46
CA ALA A 155 1.94 -4.46 8.81
C ALA A 155 2.32 -4.34 7.32
N ARG A 156 2.07 -3.20 6.67
CA ARG A 156 2.44 -2.94 5.28
C ARG A 156 3.85 -2.34 5.12
N PHE A 157 4.50 -1.98 6.22
CA PHE A 157 5.91 -1.56 6.27
C PHE A 157 6.88 -2.73 6.61
N ALA A 158 6.35 -3.87 7.03
CA ALA A 158 7.11 -5.09 7.35
C ALA A 158 7.29 -6.00 6.12
#